data_AF-A0AAV8WSX7-F1
#
_entry.id   AF-A0AAV8WSX7-F1
#
_cell.length_a   1.000
_cell.length_b   1.000
_cell.length_c   1.000
_cell.angle_alpha   90.00
_cell.angle_beta   90.00
_cell.angle_gamma   90.00
#
_symmetry.space_group_name_H-M   'P 1'
#
loop_
_entity.id
_entity.type
_entity.pdbx_description
1 polymer ?
#
loop_
_entity_poly.entity_id
_entity_poly.type
_entity_poly.pdbx_seq_one_letter_code
_entity_poly.pdbx_strand_id
1 'polypeptide(L)' 'KKRDICKTNNPCMHNGSCIQISQQPGYKCRCEGTGYFGLRCSRALAGIMGSNPRRPVTLAKFATL' A
#
# COMPACT_ATOMS: atom_id res chain seq x y z
N LYS A 1 3.20 -25.51 9.93
CA LYS A 1 2.40 -24.45 10.60
C LYS A 1 2.69 -23.12 9.90
N LYS A 2 1.75 -22.56 9.12
CA LYS A 2 1.94 -21.27 8.45
C LYS A 2 1.93 -20.20 9.56
N ARG A 3 3.03 -19.48 9.76
CA ARG A 3 3.10 -18.42 10.79
C ARG A 3 2.31 -17.24 10.28
N ASP A 4 1.29 -16.83 11.03
CA ASP A 4 0.47 -15.68 10.66
C ASP A 4 1.23 -14.39 10.97
N ILE A 5 2.07 -13.91 10.03
CA ILE A 5 2.99 -12.78 10.26
C ILE A 5 2.23 -11.52 10.70
N CYS A 6 1.05 -11.29 10.11
CA CYS A 6 0.17 -10.18 10.46
C CYS A 6 -0.41 -10.28 11.88
N LYS A 7 -0.65 -11.50 12.40
CA LYS A 7 -1.19 -11.71 13.75
C LYS A 7 -0.11 -11.67 14.84
N THR A 8 1.09 -12.14 14.53
CA THR A 8 2.15 -12.27 15.54
C THR A 8 2.75 -10.92 15.93
N ASN A 9 3.05 -10.05 14.97
CA ASN A 9 3.76 -8.79 15.28
C ASN A 9 3.46 -7.66 14.29
N ASN A 10 2.28 -7.69 13.65
CA ASN A 10 1.83 -6.80 12.57
C ASN A 10 2.94 -5.88 11.99
N PRO A 11 3.66 -6.31 10.95
CA PRO A 11 4.82 -5.57 10.47
C PRO A 11 4.47 -4.20 9.86
N CYS A 12 3.21 -3.90 9.55
CA CYS A 12 2.83 -2.65 8.88
C CYS A 12 2.72 -1.49 9.88
N MET A 13 3.41 -0.39 9.61
CA MET A 13 3.39 0.84 10.41
C MET A 13 2.35 1.85 9.89
N HIS A 14 2.11 2.93 10.64
CA HIS A 14 1.27 4.06 10.24
C HIS A 14 -0.13 3.66 9.74
N ASN A 15 -0.82 2.78 10.48
CA ASN A 15 -2.15 2.29 10.13
C ASN A 15 -2.23 1.53 8.78
N GLY A 16 -1.11 1.03 8.27
CA GLY A 16 -1.08 0.17 7.08
C GLY A 16 -1.81 -1.15 7.32
N SER A 17 -2.56 -1.62 6.32
CA SER A 17 -3.28 -2.90 6.40
C SER A 17 -2.34 -4.07 6.08
N CYS A 18 -2.19 -5.01 7.01
CA CYS A 18 -1.39 -6.21 6.79
C CYS A 18 -2.18 -7.28 6.08
N ILE A 19 -1.64 -7.76 4.96
CA ILE A 19 -2.22 -8.80 4.12
C ILE A 19 -1.26 -9.98 4.12
N GLN A 20 -1.75 -11.13 4.55
CA GLN A 20 -0.96 -12.35 4.50
C GLN A 20 -0.96 -12.93 3.09
N ILE A 21 0.23 -13.24 2.57
CA ILE A 21 0.40 -13.83 1.24
C ILE A 21 1.11 -15.18 1.34
N SER A 22 0.91 -16.06 0.37
CA SER A 22 1.61 -17.36 0.32
C SER A 22 3.00 -17.25 -0.31
N GLN A 23 3.32 -16.14 -0.97
CA GLN A 23 4.62 -15.87 -1.57
C GLN A 23 5.59 -15.26 -0.56
N GLN A 24 6.88 -15.55 -0.66
CA GLN A 24 7.91 -14.97 0.21
C GLN A 24 7.96 -13.44 0.04
N PRO A 25 8.03 -12.65 1.12
CA PRO A 25 8.34 -13.02 2.52
C PRO A 25 7.15 -13.52 3.38
N GLY A 26 5.97 -13.73 2.79
CA GLY A 26 4.78 -14.27 3.45
C GLY A 26 3.76 -13.21 3.90
N TYR A 27 4.04 -11.94 3.66
CA TYR A 27 3.14 -10.83 3.97
C TYR A 27 3.34 -9.65 3.00
N LYS A 28 2.33 -8.79 2.92
CA LYS A 28 2.34 -7.52 2.18
C LYS A 28 1.60 -6.45 2.99
N CYS A 29 2.14 -5.24 3.04
CA CYS A 29 1.47 -4.10 3.66
C CYS A 29 0.78 -3.25 2.58
N ARG A 30 -0.51 -2.95 2.76
CA ARG A 30 -1.22 -1.93 1.99
C ARG A 30 -1.13 -0.61 2.74
N CYS A 31 -0.36 0.31 2.17
CA CYS A 31 -0.14 1.66 2.70
C CYS A 31 -1.02 2.73 2.04
N GLU A 32 -1.96 2.32 1.19
CA GLU A 32 -2.88 3.23 0.50
C GLU A 32 -3.72 3.99 1.53
N GLY A 33 -3.79 5.32 1.39
CA GLY A 33 -4.51 6.19 2.32
C GLY A 33 -3.75 6.55 3.60
N THR A 34 -2.57 5.97 3.86
CA THR A 34 -1.79 6.33 5.06
C THR A 34 -0.83 7.48 4.84
N GLY A 35 -0.47 7.79 3.58
CA GLY A 35 0.60 8.74 3.29
C GLY A 35 2.00 8.13 3.27
N TYR A 36 2.12 6.80 3.42
CA TYR A 36 3.40 6.11 3.52
C TYR A 36 3.56 5.02 2.46
N PHE A 37 4.79 4.57 2.24
CA PHE A 37 5.17 3.54 1.27
C PHE A 37 6.32 2.66 1.78
N GLY A 38 6.66 1.64 0.99
CA GLY A 38 7.67 0.64 1.31
C GLY A 38 7.07 -0.63 1.93
N LEU A 39 7.93 -1.61 2.25
CA LEU A 39 7.52 -2.95 2.69
C LEU A 39 6.67 -2.95 3.97
N ARG A 40 6.92 -1.97 4.86
CA ARG A 40 6.28 -1.82 6.16
C ARG A 40 5.56 -0.48 6.32
N CYS A 41 5.31 0.25 5.23
CA CYS A 41 4.75 1.61 5.28
C CYS A 41 5.57 2.57 6.17
N SER A 42 6.90 2.42 6.23
CA SER A 42 7.77 3.25 7.10
C SER A 42 8.27 4.53 6.43
N ARG A 43 8.18 4.63 5.09
CA ARG A 43 8.67 5.78 4.34
C ARG A 43 7.51 6.71 4.05
N ALA A 44 7.60 8.00 4.38
CA ALA A 44 6.56 8.96 4.05
C ALA A 44 6.62 9.31 2.56
N LEU A 45 5.49 9.21 1.85
CA LEU A 45 5.36 9.75 0.51
C LEU A 45 5.29 11.28 0.65
N ALA A 46 6.43 11.94 0.47
CA ALA A 46 6.52 13.39 0.38
C ALA A 46 5.67 13.86 -0.80
N GLY A 47 4.41 14.21 -0.57
CA GLY A 47 3.52 14.78 -1.59
C GLY A 47 2.04 14.36 -1.59
N ILE A 48 1.59 13.47 -0.69
CA ILE A 48 0.19 12.99 -0.70
C ILE A 48 -0.56 13.16 0.63
N MET A 49 -0.53 14.37 1.18
CA MET A 49 -1.67 14.79 2.02
C MET A 49 -2.84 15.30 1.15
N GLY A 50 -3.01 14.78 -0.08
CA GLY A 50 -3.99 15.37 -1.02
C GLY A 50 -4.16 14.77 -2.43
N SER A 51 -3.84 13.51 -2.72
CA SER A 51 -4.24 12.92 -4.01
C SER A 51 -5.69 12.43 -3.93
N ASN A 52 -6.61 13.37 -4.12
CA ASN A 52 -8.02 13.14 -4.39
C ASN A 52 -8.22 11.94 -5.35
N PRO A 53 -8.97 10.89 -5.00
CA PRO A 53 -9.23 9.72 -5.85
C PRO A 53 -10.05 10.04 -7.11
N ARG A 54 -10.41 11.32 -7.37
CA ARG A 54 -11.04 11.77 -8.62
C ARG A 54 -10.08 11.99 -9.80
N ARG A 55 -8.81 11.60 -9.71
CA ARG A 55 -8.00 11.45 -10.93
C ARG A 55 -8.06 9.99 -11.37
N PRO A 56 -8.98 9.61 -12.28
CA PRO A 56 -8.89 8.32 -12.94
C PRO A 56 -7.52 8.26 -13.63
N VAL A 57 -6.77 7.20 -13.33
CA VAL A 57 -5.44 6.92 -13.89
C VAL A 57 -5.50 6.52 -15.37
N THR A 58 -6.59 6.85 -16.06
CA THR A 58 -6.94 6.42 -17.42
C THR A 58 -7.76 7.50 -18.14
N LEU A 59 -7.11 8.59 -18.55
CA LEU A 59 -7.43 9.20 -19.84
C LEU A 59 -6.17 9.73 -20.53
N ALA A 60 -5.11 8.93 -20.49
CA ALA A 60 -4.04 9.00 -21.48
C ALA A 60 -4.33 7.99 -22.61
N LYS A 61 -5.52 8.07 -23.22
CA LYS A 61 -5.87 7.31 -24.42
C LYS A 61 -6.88 8.11 -25.27
N PHE A 62 -6.34 8.77 -26.29
CA PHE A 62 -7.02 9.22 -27.52
C PHE A 62 -8.09 10.32 -27.40
N ALA A 63 -7.64 11.57 -27.33
CA ALA A 63 -8.38 12.69 -27.94
C ALA A 63 -7.52 13.25 -29.09
N THR A 64 -7.38 12.43 -30.13
CA THR A 64 -6.97 12.88 -31.47
C THR A 64 -8.15 12.57 -32.38
N LEU A 65 -8.96 13.59 -32.62
CA LEU A 65 -9.73 13.84 -33.84
C LEU A 65 -10.47 15.17 -33.67
#